data_AF-B3TAS4-F1
#
_entry.id   AF-B3TAS4-F1
#
_cell.length_a   1.000
_cell.length_b   1.000
_cell.length_c   1.000
_cell.angle_alpha   90.00
_cell.angle_beta   90.00
_cell.angle_gamma   90.00
#
_symmetry.space_group_name_H-M   'P 1'
#
loop_
_entity.id
_entity.type
_entity.pdbx_description
1 polymer ?
#
loop_
_entity_poly.entity_id
_entity_poly.type
_entity_poly.pdbx_seq_one_letter_code
_entity_poly.pdbx_strand_id
1 'polypeptide(L)'
;MGYLYNHLATLVCAVFASVLTLLWPMFVDYADVYDVIFILAVPIMWFLTIVCFVAQRSADYMHGHKPSSKSTKKPVYTADGKTAE
;
A
#
# COMPACT_ATOMS: atom_id res chain seq x y z
N MET A 1 8.81 -8.46 5.18
CA MET A 1 7.69 -8.06 4.29
C MET A 1 8.13 -8.31 2.86
N GLY A 2 7.26 -8.81 1.98
CA GLY A 2 7.62 -9.23 0.62
C GLY A 2 8.23 -8.12 -0.24
N TYR A 3 8.66 -8.47 -1.46
CA TYR A 3 9.46 -7.64 -2.38
C TYR A 3 8.93 -6.19 -2.64
N LEU A 4 7.66 -5.91 -2.35
CA LEU A 4 6.99 -4.62 -2.59
C LEU A 4 6.56 -3.87 -1.32
N TYR A 5 6.98 -4.33 -0.13
CA TYR A 5 6.66 -3.70 1.17
C TYR A 5 5.15 -3.43 1.38
N ASN A 6 4.82 -2.39 2.14
CA ASN A 6 3.46 -1.90 2.39
C ASN A 6 2.86 -1.18 1.18
N HIS A 7 3.53 -1.12 0.02
CA HIS A 7 3.07 -0.37 -1.16
C HIS A 7 2.22 -1.19 -2.15
N LEU A 8 1.90 -2.44 -1.81
CA LEU A 8 1.21 -3.36 -2.71
C LEU A 8 -0.15 -2.83 -3.20
N ALA A 9 -0.99 -2.28 -2.31
CA ALA A 9 -2.30 -1.75 -2.71
C ALA A 9 -2.19 -0.54 -3.65
N THR A 10 -1.23 0.38 -3.44
CA THR A 10 -0.98 1.49 -4.38
C THR A 10 -0.56 0.95 -5.74
N LEU A 11 0.33 -0.04 -5.80
CA LEU A 11 0.75 -0.63 -7.07
C LEU A 11 -0.43 -1.28 -7.82
N VAL A 12 -1.24 -2.08 -7.12
CA VAL A 12 -2.41 -2.72 -7.74
C VAL A 12 -3.40 -1.68 -8.26
N CYS A 13 -3.70 -0.64 -7.47
CA CYS A 13 -4.60 0.44 -7.89
C CYS A 13 -4.03 1.22 -9.09
N ALA A 14 -2.73 1.55 -9.07
CA ALA A 14 -2.07 2.28 -10.15
C ALA A 14 -2.05 1.49 -11.46
N VAL A 15 -1.73 0.19 -11.40
CA VAL A 15 -1.77 -0.68 -12.58
C VAL A 15 -3.18 -0.73 -13.15
N PHE A 16 -4.19 -0.94 -12.30
CA PHE A 16 -5.57 -0.99 -12.75
C PHE A 16 -6.05 0.34 -13.34
N ALA A 17 -5.73 1.47 -12.71
CA ALA A 17 -6.05 2.81 -13.23
C ALA A 17 -5.38 3.05 -14.60
N SER A 18 -4.13 2.61 -14.75
CA SER A 18 -3.38 2.71 -16.00
C SER A 18 -4.03 1.87 -17.11
N VAL A 19 -4.43 0.63 -16.81
CA VAL A 19 -5.13 -0.24 -17.77
C VAL A 19 -6.43 0.41 -18.22
N LEU A 20 -7.28 0.91 -17.30
CA LEU A 20 -8.51 1.60 -17.68
C LEU A 20 -8.25 2.83 -18.54
N THR A 21 -7.23 3.62 -18.22
CA THR A 21 -6.87 4.83 -18.97
C THR A 21 -6.43 4.48 -20.41
N LEU A 22 -5.65 3.42 -20.58
CA LEU A 22 -5.19 2.95 -21.90
C LEU A 22 -6.29 2.25 -22.71
N LEU A 23 -7.24 1.62 -22.03
CA LEU A 23 -8.35 0.91 -22.65
C LEU A 23 -9.42 1.87 -23.16
N TRP A 24 -9.57 3.05 -22.55
CA TRP A 24 -10.55 4.07 -22.94
C TRP A 24 -10.49 4.45 -24.43
N PRO A 25 -9.36 4.89 -25.02
CA PRO A 25 -9.33 5.25 -26.44
C PRO A 25 -9.67 4.10 -27.39
N MET A 26 -9.57 2.83 -26.95
CA MET A 26 -9.96 1.68 -27.76
C MET A 26 -11.48 1.46 -27.79
N PHE A 27 -12.21 1.87 -26.75
CA PHE A 27 -13.65 1.66 -26.62
C PHE A 27 -14.51 2.92 -26.74
N VAL A 28 -13.90 4.11 -26.75
CA VAL A 28 -14.63 5.40 -26.81
C VAL A 28 -15.56 5.49 -28.02
N ASP A 29 -15.14 4.97 -29.18
CA ASP A 29 -15.92 5.00 -30.42
C ASP A 29 -16.81 3.75 -30.62
N TYR A 30 -16.77 2.76 -29.71
CA TYR A 30 -17.52 1.52 -29.88
C TYR A 30 -18.98 1.66 -29.42
N ALA A 31 -19.22 2.34 -28.28
CA ALA A 31 -20.55 2.74 -27.83
C ALA A 31 -20.48 3.84 -26.76
N ASP A 32 -21.42 4.79 -26.79
CA ASP A 32 -21.51 5.91 -25.84
C ASP A 32 -21.55 5.46 -24.37
N VAL A 33 -22.11 4.29 -24.08
CA VAL A 33 -22.17 3.74 -22.71
C VAL A 33 -20.77 3.48 -22.14
N TYR A 34 -19.80 3.09 -22.99
CA TYR A 34 -18.44 2.85 -22.53
C TYR A 34 -17.75 4.17 -22.18
N ASP A 35 -17.95 5.23 -22.97
CA ASP A 35 -17.37 6.54 -22.67
C ASP A 35 -17.83 7.06 -21.29
N VAL A 36 -19.13 6.94 -20.99
CA VAL A 36 -19.68 7.30 -19.67
C VAL A 36 -19.05 6.47 -18.54
N ILE A 37 -18.88 5.16 -18.75
CA ILE A 37 -18.23 4.27 -17.77
C ILE A 37 -16.78 4.70 -17.53
N PHE A 38 -16.01 4.98 -18.59
CA PHE A 38 -14.61 5.40 -18.46
C PHE A 38 -14.46 6.78 -17.80
N ILE A 39 -15.33 7.74 -18.15
CA ILE A 39 -15.40 9.07 -17.51
C ILE A 39 -15.56 8.96 -15.99
N LEU A 40 -16.30 7.97 -15.49
CA LEU A 40 -16.50 7.76 -14.06
C LEU A 40 -15.38 6.90 -13.46
N ALA A 41 -15.06 5.77 -14.09
CA ALA A 41 -14.15 4.78 -13.53
C ALA A 41 -12.69 5.28 -13.47
N VAL A 42 -12.19 5.95 -14.51
CA VAL A 42 -10.81 6.43 -14.58
C VAL A 42 -10.46 7.40 -13.44
N PRO A 43 -11.20 8.50 -13.22
CA PRO A 43 -10.88 9.42 -12.13
C PRO A 43 -11.05 8.79 -10.74
N ILE A 44 -12.06 7.92 -10.55
CA ILE A 44 -12.26 7.22 -9.27
C ILE A 44 -11.07 6.31 -8.96
N MET A 45 -10.55 5.57 -9.95
CA MET A 45 -9.39 4.69 -9.72
C MET A 45 -8.10 5.47 -9.47
N TRP A 46 -7.89 6.60 -10.14
CA TRP A 46 -6.77 7.49 -9.83
C TRP A 46 -6.90 8.11 -8.43
N PHE A 47 -8.11 8.49 -8.02
CA PHE A 47 -8.38 8.95 -6.66
C PHE A 47 -8.05 7.88 -5.62
N LEU A 48 -8.53 6.64 -5.81
CA LEU A 48 -8.23 5.53 -4.90
C LEU A 48 -6.72 5.23 -4.84
N THR A 49 -6.02 5.35 -5.97
CA THR A 49 -4.56 5.18 -6.03
C THR A 49 -3.85 6.19 -5.12
N ILE A 50 -4.27 7.46 -5.16
CA ILE A 50 -3.71 8.52 -4.30
C ILE A 50 -4.03 8.25 -2.83
N VAL A 51 -5.28 7.85 -2.52
CA VAL A 51 -5.68 7.51 -1.14
C VAL A 51 -4.87 6.34 -0.60
N CYS A 52 -4.71 5.26 -1.37
CA CYS A 52 -3.87 4.12 -1.01
C CYS A 52 -2.42 4.54 -0.77
N PHE A 53 -1.88 5.43 -1.60
CA PHE A 53 -0.52 5.93 -1.45
C PHE A 53 -0.35 6.67 -0.11
N VAL A 54 -1.25 7.61 0.19
CA VAL A 54 -1.21 8.37 1.45
C VAL A 54 -1.39 7.47 2.67
N ALA A 55 -2.34 6.53 2.61
CA ALA A 55 -2.62 5.61 3.71
C ALA A 55 -1.45 4.65 4.00
N GLN A 56 -0.79 4.14 2.97
CA GLN A 56 0.38 3.29 3.14
C GLN A 56 1.57 4.09 3.67
N ARG A 57 1.73 5.31 3.15
CA ARG A 57 2.79 6.20 3.61
C ARG A 57 2.62 6.61 5.07
N SER A 58 1.40 6.92 5.51
CA SER A 58 1.12 7.26 6.91
C SER A 58 1.38 6.07 7.84
N ALA A 59 1.00 4.86 7.45
CA ALA A 59 1.31 3.65 8.19
C ALA A 59 2.83 3.44 8.32
N ASP A 60 3.60 3.67 7.25
CA ASP A 60 5.06 3.58 7.27
C ASP A 60 5.69 4.62 8.22
N TYR A 61 5.19 5.86 8.23
CA TYR A 61 5.64 6.89 9.18
C TYR A 61 5.37 6.49 10.64
N MET A 62 4.16 6.01 10.94
CA MET A 62 3.80 5.59 12.31
C MET A 62 4.57 4.35 12.78
N HIS A 63 4.93 3.44 11.86
CA HIS A 63 5.70 2.24 12.18
C HIS A 63 7.22 2.48 12.21
N GLY A 64 7.72 3.53 11.54
CA GLY A 64 9.11 3.98 11.57
C GLY A 64 9.50 4.74 12.85
N HIS A 65 8.52 5.32 13.55
CA HIS A 65 8.71 5.97 14.87
C HIS A 65 8.53 5.01 16.04
N LYS A 66 9.15 3.83 15.99
CA LYS A 66 9.40 3.05 17.21
C LYS A 66 10.77 3.46 17.74
N PRO A 67 10.91 3.89 19.02
CA PRO A 67 12.23 3.99 19.62
C PRO A 67 12.89 2.62 19.50
N SER A 68 14.16 2.63 19.10
CA SER A 68 15.06 1.50 19.20
C SER A 68 15.14 1.04 20.67
N SER A 69 14.17 0.23 21.12
CA SER A 69 14.23 -0.42 22.44
C SER A 69 13.18 -1.53 22.55
N LYS A 70 13.29 -2.55 21.72
CA LYS A 70 13.11 -3.91 22.23
C LYS A 70 14.37 -4.70 21.96
N SER A 71 15.42 -4.32 22.69
CA SER A 71 16.36 -5.32 23.18
C SER A 71 15.55 -6.30 24.02
N THR A 72 14.97 -7.30 23.37
CA THR A 72 14.55 -8.52 24.04
C THR A 72 15.84 -9.30 24.35
N LYS A 73 16.75 -8.72 25.16
CA LYS A 73 17.58 -9.55 26.02
C LYS A 73 16.57 -10.19 26.97
N LYS A 74 16.12 -11.40 26.66
CA LYS A 74 15.39 -12.21 27.64
C LYS A 74 16.36 -12.39 28.81
N PRO A 75 16.10 -11.89 30.02
CA PRO A 75 16.90 -12.31 31.16
C PRO A 75 16.63 -13.81 31.32
N VAL A 76 17.61 -14.63 30.95
CA VAL A 76 17.62 -16.05 31.30
C VAL A 76 17.96 -16.07 32.78
N TYR A 77 16.96 -16.34 33.62
CA TYR A 77 17.19 -16.61 35.04
C TYR A 77 17.68 -18.05 35.17
N THR A 78 18.97 -18.23 35.42
CA THR A 78 19.48 -19.49 35.97
C THR A 78 18.94 -19.63 37.40
N ALA A 79 18.71 -20.86 37.86
CA ALA A 79 18.11 -21.16 39.18
C ALA A 79 18.82 -20.48 40.38
N ASP A 80 20.04 -19.99 40.17
CA ASP A 80 20.88 -19.30 41.15
C ASP A 80 20.68 -17.76 41.21
N GLY A 81 19.71 -17.21 40.45
CA GLY A 81 19.31 -15.80 40.56
C GLY A 81 20.29 -14.76 40.03
N LYS A 82 21.31 -15.15 39.27
CA LYS A 82 22.27 -14.24 38.63
C LYS A 82 21.93 -14.05 37.15
N THR A 83 21.84 -12.79 36.70
CA THR A 83 21.76 -12.43 35.28
C THR A 83 23.13 -12.61 34.64
N ALA A 84 23.23 -13.50 33.65
CA ALA A 84 24.42 -13.57 32.80
C ALA A 84 24.49 -12.30 31.94
N GLU A 85 25.57 -11.54 32.09
CA GLU A 85 25.88 -10.36 31.27
C GLU A 85 26.37 -10.74 29.87
#